data_AF-A0A258GSP0-F1
#
_entry.id   AF-A0A258GSP0-F1
#
_cell.length_a   1.000
_cell.length_b   1.000
_cell.length_c   1.000
_cell.angle_alpha   90.00
_cell.angle_beta   90.00
_cell.angle_gamma   90.00
#
_symmetry.space_group_name_H-M   'P 1'
#
loop_
_entity.id
_entity.type
_entity.pdbx_description
1 polymer ?
#
loop_
_entity_poly.entity_id
_entity_poly.type
_entity_poly.pdbx_seq_one_letter_code
_entity_poly.pdbx_strand_id
1 'polypeptide(L)'
;MIVGGGVLVGTLIVLGAIMPAEYNMDPLGVGKLSGVSRLWAPEEKTIDAQSSSAPLARNYNIPLRSDVIEIPLTDFLGGAKGSELEYKVRMKEGATLVFEWEAIGATNANDVHFDFHGHTTPVGNEEMTVATYQQDYGLSQKGALTAPFDGIQGWQFSNSGDKPVVIRVKFHGFYELVPAGEPGNEGRIVANVPAAKARPDFSPAN
;
A
#
# COMPACT_ATOMS: atom_id res chain seq x y z
N MET A 1 -17.08 -70.69 2.19
CA MET A 1 -17.46 -69.71 1.15
C MET A 1 -17.63 -68.28 1.67
N ILE A 2 -17.96 -68.04 2.94
CA ILE A 2 -18.17 -66.67 3.47
C ILE A 2 -16.88 -65.82 3.46
N VAL A 3 -15.71 -66.44 3.70
CA VAL A 3 -14.42 -65.74 3.73
C VAL A 3 -14.00 -65.18 2.37
N GLY A 4 -14.30 -65.88 1.26
CA GLY A 4 -13.92 -65.45 -0.09
C GLY A 4 -14.72 -64.24 -0.59
N GLY A 5 -16.00 -64.14 -0.21
CA GLY A 5 -16.85 -63.00 -0.59
C GLY A 5 -16.41 -61.69 0.05
N GLY A 6 -15.99 -61.72 1.33
CA GLY A 6 -15.52 -60.52 2.03
C GLY A 6 -14.25 -59.92 1.42
N VAL A 7 -13.28 -60.76 1.01
CA VAL A 7 -12.02 -60.30 0.38
C VAL A 7 -12.28 -59.58 -0.95
N LEU A 8 -13.22 -60.09 -1.74
CA LEU A 8 -13.53 -59.55 -3.05
C LEU A 8 -14.23 -58.17 -2.93
N VAL A 9 -15.19 -58.06 -2.02
CA VAL A 9 -15.86 -56.78 -1.72
C VAL A 9 -14.87 -55.76 -1.17
N GLY A 10 -14.01 -56.16 -0.22
CA GLY A 10 -12.98 -55.28 0.32
C GLY A 10 -12.03 -54.74 -0.74
N THR A 11 -11.56 -55.59 -1.65
CA THR A 11 -10.69 -55.18 -2.76
C THR A 11 -11.38 -54.16 -3.68
N LEU A 12 -12.65 -54.37 -4.01
CA LEU A 12 -13.41 -53.43 -4.85
C LEU A 12 -13.62 -52.08 -4.18
N ILE A 13 -13.85 -52.05 -2.86
CA ILE A 13 -13.96 -50.80 -2.10
C ILE A 13 -12.63 -50.05 -2.09
N VAL A 14 -11.51 -50.75 -1.86
CA VAL A 14 -10.17 -50.12 -1.84
C VAL A 14 -9.85 -49.51 -3.20
N LEU A 15 -10.00 -50.28 -4.29
CA LEU A 15 -9.61 -49.83 -5.62
C LEU A 15 -10.61 -48.86 -6.26
N GLY A 16 -11.90 -48.98 -5.94
CA GLY A 16 -12.97 -48.19 -6.56
C GLY A 16 -13.41 -46.95 -5.77
N ALA A 17 -13.12 -46.89 -4.47
CA ALA A 17 -13.53 -45.78 -3.60
C ALA A 17 -12.37 -45.16 -2.80
N ILE A 18 -11.59 -45.95 -2.06
CA ILE A 18 -10.54 -45.43 -1.16
C ILE A 18 -9.37 -44.84 -1.96
N MET A 19 -8.84 -45.58 -2.93
CA MET A 19 -7.73 -45.10 -3.77
C MET A 19 -8.08 -43.82 -4.54
N PRO A 20 -9.26 -43.72 -5.18
CA PRO A 20 -9.66 -42.49 -5.85
C PRO A 20 -9.86 -41.31 -4.90
N ALA A 21 -10.42 -41.53 -3.70
CA ALA A 21 -10.75 -40.48 -2.74
C ALA A 21 -9.54 -39.98 -1.94
N GLU A 22 -8.60 -40.84 -1.56
CA GLU A 22 -7.52 -40.49 -0.63
C GLU A 22 -6.17 -40.30 -1.34
N TYR A 23 -5.96 -40.98 -2.47
CA TYR A 23 -4.64 -41.04 -3.12
C TYR A 23 -4.63 -40.48 -4.54
N ASN A 24 -5.75 -39.95 -5.04
CA ASN A 24 -5.92 -39.53 -6.43
C ASN A 24 -5.56 -40.63 -7.46
N MET A 25 -5.69 -41.88 -7.06
CA MET A 25 -5.40 -43.04 -7.91
C MET A 25 -6.71 -43.73 -8.23
N ASP A 26 -7.07 -43.84 -9.51
CA ASP A 26 -8.32 -44.48 -9.93
C ASP A 26 -8.05 -45.68 -10.86
N PRO A 27 -7.61 -46.83 -10.32
CA PRO A 27 -7.27 -48.01 -11.13
C PRO A 27 -8.45 -48.61 -11.88
N LEU A 28 -9.68 -48.46 -11.34
CA LEU A 28 -10.89 -49.03 -11.93
C LEU A 28 -11.64 -48.04 -12.83
N GLY A 29 -11.28 -46.75 -12.83
CA GLY A 29 -11.99 -45.69 -13.54
C GLY A 29 -13.34 -45.30 -12.90
N VAL A 30 -13.79 -46.05 -11.89
CA VAL A 30 -15.07 -45.85 -11.20
C VAL A 30 -15.05 -44.58 -10.38
N GLY A 31 -13.89 -44.18 -9.84
CA GLY A 31 -13.76 -42.95 -9.05
C GLY A 31 -14.07 -41.69 -9.88
N LYS A 32 -13.56 -41.63 -11.12
CA LYS A 32 -13.84 -40.56 -12.07
C LYS A 32 -15.28 -40.60 -12.58
N LEU A 33 -15.81 -41.80 -12.86
CA LEU A 33 -17.18 -41.99 -13.34
C LEU A 33 -18.24 -41.62 -12.30
N SER A 34 -18.01 -42.00 -11.04
CA SER A 34 -18.92 -41.72 -9.92
C SER A 34 -18.73 -40.33 -9.30
N GLY A 35 -17.58 -39.70 -9.55
CA GLY A 35 -17.20 -38.43 -8.94
C GLY A 35 -16.49 -38.56 -7.59
N VAL A 36 -16.26 -39.77 -7.08
CA VAL A 36 -15.51 -40.03 -5.83
C VAL A 36 -14.10 -39.45 -5.89
N SER A 37 -13.45 -39.42 -7.06
CA SER A 37 -12.14 -38.77 -7.23
C SER A 37 -12.13 -37.27 -6.93
N ARG A 38 -13.30 -36.61 -6.87
CA ARG A 38 -13.41 -35.18 -6.52
C ARG A 38 -13.31 -34.91 -5.03
N LEU A 39 -13.41 -35.95 -4.20
CA LEU A 39 -13.24 -35.84 -2.75
C LEU A 39 -11.76 -35.73 -2.37
N TRP A 40 -10.86 -36.18 -3.26
CA TRP A 40 -9.44 -36.04 -3.04
C TRP A 40 -9.02 -34.58 -2.99
N ALA A 41 -8.28 -34.24 -1.94
CA ALA A 41 -7.57 -32.99 -1.80
C ALA A 41 -6.08 -33.28 -1.54
N PRO A 42 -5.16 -32.49 -2.12
CA PRO A 42 -3.75 -32.57 -1.75
C PRO A 42 -3.55 -32.18 -0.28
N GLU A 43 -2.44 -32.63 0.30
CA GLU A 43 -2.08 -32.26 1.67
C GLU A 43 -1.94 -30.73 1.80
N GLU A 44 -2.69 -30.15 2.74
CA GLU A 44 -2.63 -28.72 3.03
C GLU A 44 -1.42 -28.41 3.92
N LYS A 45 -0.47 -27.64 3.40
CA LYS A 45 0.58 -27.03 4.20
C LYS A 45 0.05 -25.74 4.81
N THR A 46 -0.26 -25.78 6.09
CA THR A 46 -0.72 -24.61 6.82
C THR A 46 0.45 -23.70 7.18
N ILE A 47 0.26 -22.39 6.97
CA ILE A 47 1.18 -21.35 7.45
C ILE A 47 0.48 -20.63 8.60
N ASP A 48 1.13 -20.57 9.75
CA ASP A 48 0.62 -19.79 10.87
C ASP A 48 0.86 -18.29 10.61
N ALA A 49 -0.18 -17.60 10.14
CA ALA A 49 -0.14 -16.16 9.90
C ALA A 49 0.08 -15.32 11.17
N GLN A 50 -0.02 -15.90 12.36
CA GLN A 50 0.24 -15.25 13.65
C GLN A 50 1.70 -15.41 14.12
N SER A 51 2.50 -16.23 13.45
CA SER A 51 3.92 -16.44 13.80
C SER A 51 4.83 -15.26 13.43
N SER A 52 4.31 -14.26 12.71
CA SER A 52 5.04 -13.06 12.30
C SER A 52 5.10 -12.03 13.43
N SER A 53 6.20 -11.27 13.53
CA SER A 53 6.33 -10.18 14.52
C SER A 53 5.35 -9.02 14.31
N ALA A 54 4.75 -8.93 13.12
CA ALA A 54 3.70 -7.97 12.79
C ALA A 54 2.53 -8.67 12.07
N PRO A 55 1.27 -8.20 12.27
CA PRO A 55 0.11 -8.72 11.56
C PRO A 55 0.27 -8.64 10.04
N LEU A 56 0.07 -9.78 9.36
CA LEU A 56 0.08 -9.87 7.90
C LEU A 56 -1.23 -9.37 7.25
N ALA A 57 -2.32 -9.39 8.00
CA ALA A 57 -3.63 -8.86 7.60
C ALA A 57 -4.17 -7.96 8.72
N ARG A 58 -4.76 -6.84 8.34
CA ARG A 58 -5.31 -5.85 9.27
C ARG A 58 -6.70 -5.42 8.81
N ASN A 59 -7.60 -5.28 9.77
CA ASN A 59 -8.91 -4.68 9.57
C ASN A 59 -8.89 -3.26 10.15
N TYR A 60 -9.46 -2.31 9.43
CA TYR A 60 -9.51 -0.92 9.84
C TYR A 60 -10.95 -0.48 10.03
N ASN A 61 -11.19 0.31 11.08
CA ASN A 61 -12.52 0.84 11.40
C ASN A 61 -12.75 2.25 10.84
N ILE A 62 -12.01 2.62 9.80
CA ILE A 62 -12.17 3.88 9.06
C ILE A 62 -12.43 3.58 7.58
N PRO A 63 -13.11 4.47 6.84
CA PRO A 63 -13.35 4.26 5.42
C PRO A 63 -12.04 4.15 4.62
N LEU A 64 -12.06 3.30 3.60
CA LEU A 64 -11.03 3.28 2.57
C LEU A 64 -11.11 4.57 1.74
N ARG A 65 -9.97 5.20 1.49
CA ARG A 65 -9.88 6.46 0.73
C ARG A 65 -9.05 6.32 -0.53
N SER A 66 -9.39 7.14 -1.52
CA SER A 66 -8.61 7.38 -2.72
C SER A 66 -8.57 8.89 -2.96
N ASP A 67 -7.37 9.47 -2.98
CA ASP A 67 -7.20 10.91 -3.16
C ASP A 67 -6.05 11.16 -4.15
N VAL A 68 -6.18 12.20 -4.96
CA VAL A 68 -5.13 12.71 -5.86
C VAL A 68 -4.75 14.10 -5.40
N ILE A 69 -3.46 14.30 -5.14
CA ILE A 69 -2.88 15.55 -4.67
C ILE A 69 -1.98 16.08 -5.79
N GLU A 70 -2.27 17.29 -6.27
CA GLU A 70 -1.39 17.97 -7.21
C GLU A 70 -0.70 19.15 -6.51
N ILE A 71 0.63 19.09 -6.43
CA ILE A 71 1.46 20.07 -5.74
C ILE A 71 2.20 20.89 -6.81
N PRO A 72 1.75 22.12 -7.12
CA PRO A 72 2.50 23.00 -8.00
C PRO A 72 3.73 23.56 -7.26
N LEU A 73 4.91 23.34 -7.84
CA LEU A 73 6.16 23.95 -7.42
C LEU A 73 6.66 24.90 -8.52
N THR A 74 7.23 26.04 -8.11
CA THR A 74 7.90 26.99 -9.01
C THR A 74 9.24 26.41 -9.48
N ASP A 75 9.95 27.16 -10.33
CA ASP A 75 11.38 26.92 -10.54
C ASP A 75 12.22 27.23 -9.27
N PHE A 76 13.53 27.02 -9.36
CA PHE A 76 14.48 27.28 -8.28
C PHE A 76 14.56 28.74 -7.80
N LEU A 77 14.05 29.71 -8.57
CA LEU A 77 14.04 31.13 -8.19
C LEU A 77 12.80 31.53 -7.38
N GLY A 78 11.75 30.71 -7.35
CA GLY A 78 10.53 31.01 -6.59
C GLY A 78 10.65 30.91 -5.07
N GLY A 79 11.85 30.59 -4.56
CA GLY A 79 12.20 30.52 -3.14
C GLY A 79 11.53 29.37 -2.39
N ALA A 80 11.94 29.12 -1.14
CA ALA A 80 11.51 27.95 -0.37
C ALA A 80 9.98 27.75 -0.30
N LYS A 81 9.19 28.83 -0.27
CA LYS A 81 7.71 28.72 -0.28
C LYS A 81 7.13 28.27 -1.61
N GLY A 82 7.84 28.47 -2.72
CA GLY A 82 7.41 28.13 -4.07
C GLY A 82 8.05 26.86 -4.61
N SER A 83 9.36 26.69 -4.39
CA SER A 83 10.13 25.57 -4.92
C SER A 83 10.12 24.34 -4.01
N GLU A 84 9.63 24.46 -2.77
CA GLU A 84 9.59 23.37 -1.80
C GLU A 84 8.21 23.28 -1.14
N LEU A 85 7.76 22.06 -0.87
CA LEU A 85 6.50 21.84 -0.15
C LEU A 85 6.46 20.47 0.52
N GLU A 86 5.93 20.44 1.74
CA GLU A 86 5.58 19.20 2.44
C GLU A 86 4.08 18.92 2.34
N TYR A 87 3.75 17.67 2.02
CA TYR A 87 2.39 17.16 2.07
C TYR A 87 2.35 15.76 2.70
N LYS A 88 1.48 15.60 3.70
CA LYS A 88 1.29 14.38 4.48
C LYS A 88 -0.18 14.06 4.67
N VAL A 89 -0.43 12.80 4.98
CA VAL A 89 -1.72 12.30 5.45
C VAL A 89 -1.59 11.83 6.90
N ARG A 90 -2.68 11.88 7.66
CA ARG A 90 -2.71 11.37 9.04
C ARG A 90 -3.03 9.89 9.01
N MET A 91 -2.25 9.09 9.71
CA MET A 91 -2.37 7.64 9.76
C MET A 91 -2.28 7.14 11.21
N LYS A 92 -3.07 6.11 11.52
CA LYS A 92 -2.92 5.33 12.76
C LYS A 92 -1.79 4.32 12.60
N GLU A 93 -1.14 3.94 13.70
CA GLU A 93 -0.14 2.88 13.71
C GLU A 93 -0.71 1.60 13.06
N GLY A 94 0.09 1.02 12.18
CA GLY A 94 -0.27 -0.16 11.41
C GLY A 94 -1.19 0.11 10.22
N ALA A 95 -1.70 1.34 10.02
CA ALA A 95 -2.49 1.67 8.85
C ALA A 95 -1.67 1.58 7.56
N THR A 96 -2.30 1.09 6.49
CA THR A 96 -1.67 0.90 5.19
C THR A 96 -2.09 1.96 4.19
N LEU A 97 -1.10 2.50 3.47
CA LEU A 97 -1.25 3.42 2.36
C LEU A 97 -0.45 2.89 1.16
N VAL A 98 -1.11 2.70 0.03
CA VAL A 98 -0.44 2.52 -1.27
C VAL A 98 -0.34 3.86 -1.96
N PHE A 99 0.80 4.15 -2.56
CA PHE A 99 1.06 5.42 -3.20
C PHE A 99 1.75 5.26 -4.56
N GLU A 100 1.51 6.24 -5.42
CA GLU A 100 2.41 6.57 -6.52
C GLU A 100 2.54 8.08 -6.63
N TRP A 101 3.71 8.57 -6.98
CA TRP A 101 3.90 9.97 -7.37
C TRP A 101 4.74 10.11 -8.62
N GLU A 102 4.54 11.21 -9.33
CA GLU A 102 5.29 11.62 -10.53
C GLU A 102 5.53 13.13 -10.53
N ALA A 103 6.68 13.56 -11.07
CA ALA A 103 7.03 14.96 -11.29
C ALA A 103 6.75 15.35 -12.75
N ILE A 104 5.64 16.04 -12.99
CA ILE A 104 5.19 16.44 -14.32
C ILE A 104 5.89 17.74 -14.70
N GLY A 105 6.54 17.75 -15.88
CA GLY A 105 7.27 18.90 -16.41
C GLY A 105 8.78 18.85 -16.12
N ALA A 106 9.22 18.01 -15.18
CA ALA A 106 10.63 17.75 -14.92
C ALA A 106 11.20 16.75 -15.94
N THR A 107 12.44 16.98 -16.39
CA THR A 107 13.15 16.08 -17.32
C THR A 107 14.43 15.50 -16.73
N ASN A 108 15.00 16.14 -15.72
CA ASN A 108 16.20 15.69 -15.04
C ASN A 108 15.84 15.21 -13.63
N ALA A 109 16.16 13.95 -13.32
CA ALA A 109 15.85 13.37 -12.02
C ALA A 109 16.52 14.11 -10.86
N ASN A 110 17.71 14.69 -11.09
CA ASN A 110 18.46 15.43 -10.08
C ASN A 110 17.88 16.80 -9.74
N ASP A 111 16.87 17.27 -10.49
CA ASP A 111 16.21 18.55 -10.20
C ASP A 111 15.12 18.38 -9.14
N VAL A 112 14.58 17.17 -8.95
CA VAL A 112 13.49 16.89 -8.01
C VAL A 112 14.02 16.00 -6.89
N HIS A 113 14.17 16.60 -5.71
CA HIS A 113 14.50 15.90 -4.48
C HIS A 113 13.23 15.61 -3.68
N PHE A 114 13.21 14.47 -3.01
CA PHE A 114 12.12 14.09 -2.12
C PHE A 114 12.67 13.51 -0.82
N ASP A 115 11.97 13.82 0.28
CA ASP A 115 12.17 13.22 1.60
C ASP A 115 10.88 12.52 2.03
N PHE A 116 10.84 11.20 1.88
CA PHE A 116 9.75 10.36 2.35
C PHE A 116 9.93 10.04 3.83
N HIS A 117 9.12 10.67 4.69
CA HIS A 117 9.24 10.53 6.13
C HIS A 117 7.91 10.80 6.86
N GLY A 118 7.85 10.33 8.10
CA GLY A 118 6.73 10.56 9.00
C GLY A 118 7.19 11.03 10.37
N HIS A 119 6.27 11.63 11.12
CA HIS A 119 6.50 11.95 12.51
C HIS A 119 5.19 12.03 13.32
N THR A 120 5.32 11.93 14.64
CA THR A 120 4.23 12.28 15.56
C THR A 120 4.01 13.80 15.56
N THR A 121 2.83 14.26 15.95
CA THR A 121 2.54 15.70 16.15
C THR A 121 2.40 15.99 17.65
N PRO A 122 3.52 16.04 18.40
CA PRO A 122 3.51 16.25 19.85
C PRO A 122 2.92 17.62 20.23
N VAL A 123 2.36 17.73 21.44
CA VAL A 123 1.85 18.99 21.99
C VAL A 123 2.82 19.51 23.06
N GLY A 124 3.10 20.82 23.05
CA GLY A 124 3.98 21.43 24.02
C GLY A 124 5.44 20.98 23.86
N ASN A 125 6.03 20.44 24.93
CA ASN A 125 7.44 20.01 24.97
C ASN A 125 7.61 18.48 24.85
N GLU A 126 6.60 17.76 24.38
CA GLU A 126 6.71 16.32 24.13
C GLU A 126 7.73 16.02 23.02
N GLU A 127 8.41 14.87 23.13
CA GLU A 127 9.37 14.43 22.11
C GLU A 127 8.65 14.04 20.81
N MET A 128 9.24 14.43 19.68
CA MET A 128 8.78 14.02 18.37
C MET A 128 9.44 12.69 17.99
N THR A 129 8.63 11.69 17.67
CA THR A 129 9.11 10.46 17.03
C THR A 129 9.13 10.69 15.52
N VAL A 130 10.22 10.31 14.85
CA VAL A 130 10.42 10.49 13.41
C VAL A 130 10.81 9.17 12.77
N ALA A 131 10.29 8.90 11.58
CA ALA A 131 10.73 7.80 10.73
C ALA A 131 11.08 8.32 9.34
N THR A 132 12.33 8.13 8.92
CA THR A 132 12.78 8.39 7.55
C THR A 132 12.74 7.09 6.76
N TYR A 133 12.02 7.09 5.63
CA TYR A 133 11.89 5.92 4.77
C TYR A 133 12.86 5.98 3.59
N GLN A 134 12.94 7.13 2.93
CA GLN A 134 13.83 7.33 1.80
C GLN A 134 14.04 8.83 1.53
N GLN A 135 15.30 9.22 1.30
CA GLN A 135 15.67 10.54 0.78
C GLN A 135 16.47 10.32 -0.49
N ASP A 136 16.03 10.87 -1.61
CA ASP A 136 16.69 10.68 -2.90
C ASP A 136 16.22 11.73 -3.92
N TYR A 137 16.78 11.64 -5.11
CA TYR A 137 16.33 12.36 -6.30
C TYR A 137 15.52 11.44 -7.21
N GLY A 138 14.51 11.98 -7.87
CA GLY A 138 13.70 11.17 -8.76
C GLY A 138 12.52 11.88 -9.38
N LEU A 139 12.04 11.34 -10.50
CA LEU A 139 10.86 11.85 -11.20
C LEU A 139 9.59 11.07 -10.85
N SER A 140 9.70 9.94 -10.15
CA SER A 140 8.54 9.14 -9.73
C SER A 140 8.90 8.11 -8.67
N GLN A 141 7.92 7.69 -7.88
CA GLN A 141 8.03 6.55 -6.97
C GLN A 141 6.68 5.82 -6.89
N LYS A 142 6.70 4.50 -6.62
CA LYS A 142 5.51 3.69 -6.33
C LYS A 142 5.82 2.78 -5.16
N GLY A 143 4.87 2.59 -4.26
CA GLY A 143 5.10 1.73 -3.10
C GLY A 143 3.91 1.63 -2.17
N ALA A 144 4.18 1.05 -1.01
CA ALA A 144 3.23 0.98 0.09
C ALA A 144 3.94 1.35 1.40
N LEU A 145 3.18 1.94 2.31
CA LEU A 145 3.58 2.34 3.64
C LEU A 145 2.66 1.67 4.65
N THR A 146 3.26 1.12 5.71
CA THR A 146 2.57 0.78 6.95
C THR A 146 3.08 1.72 8.03
N ALA A 147 2.20 2.56 8.59
CA ALA A 147 2.62 3.57 9.55
C ALA A 147 3.19 2.92 10.83
N PRO A 148 4.40 3.28 11.28
CA PRO A 148 5.02 2.70 12.47
C PRO A 148 4.54 3.32 13.79
N PHE A 149 3.75 4.40 13.72
CA PHE A 149 3.16 5.10 14.85
C PHE A 149 1.93 5.90 14.39
N ASP A 150 1.11 6.32 15.35
CA ASP A 150 0.09 7.35 15.16
C ASP A 150 0.75 8.68 14.81
N GLY A 151 0.44 9.25 13.65
CA GLY A 151 1.05 10.52 13.24
C GLY A 151 0.73 10.91 11.81
N ILE A 152 1.62 11.71 11.23
CA ILE A 152 1.52 12.15 9.84
C ILE A 152 2.64 11.54 9.00
N GLN A 153 2.30 11.15 7.78
CA GLN A 153 3.13 10.37 6.87
C GLN A 153 3.08 11.00 5.48
N GLY A 154 4.23 11.20 4.84
CA GLY A 154 4.24 11.70 3.48
C GLY A 154 5.61 12.24 3.05
N TRP A 155 5.61 13.24 2.19
CA TRP A 155 6.81 13.69 1.51
C TRP A 155 7.00 15.18 1.70
N GLN A 156 8.26 15.58 1.87
CA GLN A 156 8.72 16.88 1.43
C GLN A 156 9.28 16.73 0.02
N PHE A 157 8.93 17.67 -0.86
CA PHE A 157 9.46 17.76 -2.22
C PHE A 157 10.13 19.11 -2.43
N SER A 158 11.21 19.12 -3.18
CA SER A 158 11.86 20.35 -3.66
C SER A 158 12.22 20.26 -5.14
N ASN A 159 11.98 21.35 -5.86
CA ASN A 159 12.37 21.54 -7.26
C ASN A 159 13.53 22.53 -7.36
N SER A 160 14.68 22.03 -7.77
CA SER A 160 15.91 22.79 -8.06
C SER A 160 16.08 23.08 -9.55
N GLY A 161 15.12 22.68 -10.40
CA GLY A 161 15.13 22.91 -11.83
C GLY A 161 14.73 24.33 -12.24
N ASP A 162 15.05 24.70 -13.48
CA ASP A 162 14.79 26.01 -14.09
C ASP A 162 13.35 26.20 -14.62
N LYS A 163 12.49 25.21 -14.40
CA LYS A 163 11.09 25.21 -14.83
C LYS A 163 10.17 24.80 -13.68
N PRO A 164 8.94 25.35 -13.63
CA PRO A 164 7.94 24.89 -12.69
C PRO A 164 7.54 23.44 -12.98
N VAL A 165 7.18 22.72 -11.92
CA VAL A 165 6.77 21.32 -11.98
C VAL A 165 5.47 21.11 -11.20
N VAL A 166 4.75 20.05 -11.52
CA VAL A 166 3.63 19.58 -10.69
C VAL A 166 3.98 18.20 -10.16
N ILE A 167 4.12 18.07 -8.85
CA ILE A 167 4.19 16.76 -8.21
C ILE A 167 2.77 16.23 -8.07
N ARG A 168 2.43 15.18 -8.80
CA ARG A 168 1.15 14.49 -8.64
C ARG A 168 1.37 13.28 -7.75
N VAL A 169 0.69 13.24 -6.61
CA VAL A 169 0.69 12.11 -5.69
C VAL A 169 -0.69 11.48 -5.68
N LYS A 170 -0.76 10.16 -5.76
CA LYS A 170 -1.99 9.39 -5.64
C LYS A 170 -1.89 8.51 -4.41
N PHE A 171 -2.94 8.54 -3.61
CA PHE A 171 -3.06 7.78 -2.38
C PHE A 171 -4.23 6.83 -2.42
N HIS A 172 -4.03 5.62 -1.91
CA HIS A 172 -5.10 4.66 -1.67
C HIS A 172 -4.85 3.90 -0.38
N GLY A 173 -5.79 3.95 0.57
CA GLY A 173 -5.61 3.28 1.86
C GLY A 173 -6.42 3.87 2.99
N PHE A 174 -5.95 3.66 4.22
CA PHE A 174 -6.63 4.00 5.46
C PHE A 174 -5.93 5.18 6.13
N TYR A 175 -6.39 6.39 5.83
CA TYR A 175 -5.81 7.64 6.32
C TYR A 175 -6.86 8.74 6.43
N GLU A 176 -6.48 9.87 7.00
CA GLU A 176 -7.23 11.13 6.94
C GLU A 176 -6.39 12.19 6.23
N LEU A 177 -7.05 13.08 5.49
CA LEU A 177 -6.35 14.25 4.93
C LEU A 177 -6.02 15.22 6.06
N VAL A 178 -4.81 15.77 6.04
CA VAL A 178 -4.41 16.85 6.93
C VAL A 178 -5.09 18.15 6.48
N PRO A 179 -5.87 18.83 7.35
CA PRO A 179 -6.49 20.11 7.04
C PRO A 179 -5.48 21.19 6.59
N ALA A 180 -5.92 22.10 5.73
CA ALA A 180 -5.09 23.16 5.19
C ALA A 180 -4.53 24.08 6.30
N GLY A 181 -3.21 24.19 6.39
CA GLY A 181 -2.50 25.00 7.39
C GLY A 181 -2.11 24.24 8.66
N GLU A 182 -2.46 22.97 8.80
CA GLU A 182 -1.95 22.11 9.87
C GLU A 182 -0.59 21.49 9.50
N PRO A 183 0.20 21.01 10.49
CA PRO A 183 1.46 20.31 10.23
C PRO A 183 1.29 19.16 9.24
N GLY A 184 2.11 19.13 8.19
CA GLY A 184 1.98 18.21 7.05
C GLY A 184 1.05 18.70 5.92
N ASN A 185 0.37 19.83 6.05
CA ASN A 185 -0.29 20.53 4.95
C ASN A 185 -0.24 22.07 5.15
N GLU A 186 0.91 22.57 5.60
CA GLU A 186 1.14 24.00 5.84
C GLU A 186 1.06 24.81 4.54
N GLY A 187 1.38 24.16 3.41
CA GLY A 187 1.22 24.70 2.06
C GLY A 187 -0.22 24.93 1.63
N ARG A 188 -1.21 24.51 2.45
CA ARG A 188 -2.67 24.66 2.23
C ARG A 188 -3.14 24.01 0.93
N ILE A 189 -2.56 22.86 0.58
CA ILE A 189 -2.92 22.10 -0.61
C ILE A 189 -4.33 21.54 -0.48
N VAL A 190 -5.13 21.78 -1.51
CA VAL A 190 -6.49 21.24 -1.66
C VAL A 190 -6.39 19.92 -2.42
N ALA A 191 -6.89 18.84 -1.81
CA ALA A 191 -6.94 17.53 -2.44
C ALA A 191 -7.98 17.47 -3.57
N ASN A 192 -7.78 16.57 -4.53
CA ASN A 192 -8.72 16.21 -5.61
C ASN A 192 -9.13 17.38 -6.52
N VAL A 193 -8.23 18.36 -6.68
CA VAL A 193 -8.38 19.43 -7.66
C VAL A 193 -7.13 19.51 -8.53
N PRO A 194 -7.24 20.02 -9.78
CA PRO A 194 -6.07 20.27 -10.61
C PRO A 194 -5.10 21.26 -9.94
N ALA A 195 -3.81 21.17 -10.28
CA ALA A 195 -2.73 21.98 -9.71
C ALA A 195 -3.02 23.48 -9.69
N ALA A 196 -3.66 24.00 -10.75
CA ALA A 196 -4.06 25.41 -10.86
C ALA A 196 -5.04 25.88 -9.77
N LYS A 197 -5.72 24.96 -9.08
CA LYS A 197 -6.65 25.23 -7.97
C LYS A 197 -6.18 24.63 -6.65
N ALA A 198 -5.07 23.89 -6.65
CA ALA A 198 -4.60 23.16 -5.48
C ALA A 198 -4.01 24.07 -4.41
N ARG A 199 -3.54 25.28 -4.78
CA ARG A 199 -2.93 26.22 -3.84
C ARG A 199 -3.52 27.64 -4.01
N PRO A 200 -4.78 27.86 -3.63
CA PRO A 200 -5.52 29.08 -3.97
C PRO A 200 -4.92 30.37 -3.37
N ASP A 201 -4.25 30.25 -2.23
CA ASP A 201 -3.67 31.39 -1.50
C ASP A 201 -2.21 31.69 -1.90
N PHE A 202 -1.67 30.99 -2.91
CA PHE A 202 -0.28 31.14 -3.34
C PHE A 202 -0.20 31.75 -4.74
N SER A 203 0.42 32.93 -4.84
CA SER A 203 0.90 33.48 -6.10
C SER A 203 2.43 33.47 -6.07
N PRO A 204 3.10 32.82 -7.04
CA PRO A 204 4.54 32.94 -7.20
C PRO A 204 4.93 34.41 -7.29
N ALA A 205 6.06 34.80 -6.69
CA ALA A 205 6.68 36.07 -7.05
C ALA A 205 7.06 36.00 -8.53
N ASN A 206 6.63 37.00 -9.31
CA ASN A 206 7.02 37.15 -10.72
C ASN A 206 8.54 37.24 -10.89
#